data_AF-A0A2C6DSB3-F1
#
_entry.id   AF-A0A2C6DSB3-F1
#
_cell.length_a   1.000
_cell.length_b   1.000
_cell.length_c   1.000
_cell.angle_alpha   90.00
_cell.angle_beta   90.00
_cell.angle_gamma   90.00
#
_symmetry.space_group_name_H-M   'P 1'
#
loop_
_entity.id
_entity.type
_entity.pdbx_description
1 polymer ?
#
loop_
_entity_poly.entity_id
_entity_poly.type
_entity_poly.pdbx_seq_one_letter_code
_entity_poly.pdbx_strand_id
1 'polypeptide(L)'
;MNRLNKIDLPTDQKEASALIKEYLFGSVSLFMSEDVTVVRPEFGASCSTYAVIDAMYKPDISIFLDAYDTEWECLWKGESQEHFELFAPYIVKVTPDTQFSEWLLESGWGKEWGIYLRSYLPLSKLTHHLRKFNQIYNEIDERWVMFRYYAPVTVKTFIPFMSASDFAEFTDGITQIISEDPEQRRLLVI
;
A
#
# COMPACT_ATOMS: atom_id res chain seq x y z
N MET A 1 -4.64 -15.03 14.85
CA MET A 1 -5.25 -13.69 14.82
C MET A 1 -5.67 -13.40 13.39
N ASN A 2 -6.92 -13.00 13.15
CA ASN A 2 -7.30 -12.52 11.83
C ASN A 2 -6.75 -11.09 11.67
N ARG A 3 -5.71 -10.91 10.86
CA ARG A 3 -5.07 -9.61 10.60
C ARG A 3 -5.76 -8.82 9.49
N LEU A 4 -6.63 -9.47 8.71
CA LEU A 4 -7.27 -8.88 7.55
C LEU A 4 -8.70 -8.44 7.90
N ASN A 5 -8.93 -7.13 7.83
CA ASN A 5 -10.24 -6.53 7.95
C ASN A 5 -10.81 -6.27 6.56
N LYS A 6 -12.09 -6.62 6.37
CA LYS A 6 -12.80 -6.47 5.11
C LYS A 6 -13.97 -5.52 5.34
N ILE A 7 -13.96 -4.39 4.66
CA ILE A 7 -14.98 -3.35 4.77
C ILE A 7 -15.75 -3.32 3.45
N ASP A 8 -17.05 -3.58 3.51
CA ASP A 8 -17.94 -3.44 2.35
C ASP A 8 -18.03 -1.95 1.97
N LEU A 9 -17.79 -1.65 0.69
CA LEU A 9 -17.92 -0.28 0.19
C LEU A 9 -19.40 0.02 -0.14
N PRO A 10 -19.90 1.22 0.21
CA PRO A 10 -21.21 1.67 -0.21
C PRO A 10 -21.45 1.56 -1.73
N THR A 11 -22.70 1.34 -2.10
CA THR A 11 -23.12 1.33 -3.51
C THR A 11 -23.00 2.71 -4.12
N ASP A 12 -23.30 3.76 -3.35
CA ASP A 12 -23.09 5.14 -3.76
C ASP A 12 -21.59 5.45 -3.91
N GLN A 13 -21.20 6.01 -5.06
CA GLN A 13 -19.80 6.23 -5.39
C GLN A 13 -19.16 7.35 -4.55
N LYS A 14 -19.93 8.37 -4.16
CA LYS A 14 -19.41 9.46 -3.34
C LYS A 14 -19.18 8.99 -1.91
N GLU A 15 -20.12 8.22 -1.36
CA GLU A 15 -19.96 7.59 -0.05
C GLU A 15 -18.79 6.60 -0.03
N ALA A 16 -18.63 5.78 -1.07
CA ALA A 16 -17.48 4.88 -1.19
C ALA A 16 -16.15 5.64 -1.27
N SER A 17 -16.08 6.71 -2.09
CA SER A 17 -14.89 7.56 -2.18
C SER A 17 -14.56 8.23 -0.85
N ALA A 18 -15.57 8.76 -0.15
CA ALA A 18 -15.39 9.36 1.18
C ALA A 18 -14.85 8.35 2.20
N LEU A 19 -15.38 7.13 2.19
CA LEU A 19 -14.91 6.05 3.08
C LEU A 19 -13.46 5.67 2.77
N ILE A 20 -13.09 5.53 1.51
CA ILE A 20 -11.70 5.27 1.10
C ILE A 20 -10.78 6.39 1.59
N LYS A 21 -11.16 7.65 1.37
CA LYS A 21 -10.38 8.82 1.82
C LYS A 21 -10.22 8.86 3.34
N GLU A 22 -11.21 8.44 4.11
CA GLU A 22 -11.10 8.34 5.57
C GLU A 22 -10.00 7.35 5.98
N TYR A 23 -9.94 6.17 5.37
CA TYR A 23 -8.85 5.22 5.65
C TYR A 23 -7.48 5.74 5.18
N LEU A 24 -7.46 6.39 4.01
CA LEU A 24 -6.22 6.90 3.43
C LEU A 24 -5.67 8.12 4.14
N PHE A 25 -6.49 9.03 4.65
CA PHE A 25 -6.03 10.34 5.15
C PHE A 25 -6.53 10.68 6.54
N GLY A 26 -7.58 10.01 7.01
CA GLY A 26 -8.12 10.18 8.35
C GLY A 26 -7.22 9.59 9.43
N SER A 27 -7.81 9.47 10.62
CA SER A 27 -7.12 8.88 11.77
C SER A 27 -6.80 7.41 11.51
N VAL A 28 -5.61 6.96 11.92
CA VAL A 28 -5.23 5.54 11.78
C VAL A 28 -6.22 4.67 12.58
N SER A 29 -6.97 3.85 11.85
CA SER A 29 -7.91 2.86 12.39
C SER A 29 -7.13 1.69 12.99
N LEU A 30 -7.24 1.49 14.30
CA LEU A 30 -6.70 0.31 14.97
C LEU A 30 -7.79 -0.73 15.09
N PHE A 31 -7.61 -1.89 14.46
CA PHE A 31 -8.51 -3.03 14.61
C PHE A 31 -8.02 -3.88 15.79
N MET A 32 -8.64 -3.70 16.96
CA MET A 32 -8.24 -4.40 18.18
C MET A 32 -9.32 -5.38 18.65
N SER A 33 -8.90 -6.43 19.37
CA SER A 33 -9.80 -7.26 20.18
C SER A 33 -10.42 -6.44 21.31
N GLU A 34 -11.67 -6.71 21.66
CA GLU A 34 -12.54 -5.90 22.56
C GLU A 34 -11.93 -5.53 23.93
N ASP A 35 -10.86 -6.21 24.39
CA ASP A 35 -10.35 -6.11 25.77
C ASP A 35 -9.14 -5.17 25.98
N VAL A 36 -8.72 -4.35 25.00
CA VAL A 36 -7.52 -3.49 25.17
C VAL A 36 -7.84 -2.01 24.98
N THR A 37 -7.68 -1.23 26.05
CA THR A 37 -7.77 0.24 26.00
C THR A 37 -6.38 0.83 25.77
N VAL A 38 -6.19 1.55 24.66
CA VAL A 38 -4.96 2.29 24.37
C VAL A 38 -5.12 3.75 24.78
N VAL A 39 -4.26 4.22 25.67
CA VAL A 39 -4.11 5.65 25.98
C VAL A 39 -3.38 6.31 24.81
N ARG A 40 -4.06 7.20 24.09
CA ARG A 40 -3.46 7.99 23.00
C ARG A 40 -2.95 9.33 23.55
N PRO A 41 -1.77 9.81 23.11
CA PRO A 41 -1.43 11.22 23.27
C PRO A 41 -2.41 12.08 22.44
N GLU A 42 -2.75 13.28 22.93
CA GLU A 42 -3.67 14.23 22.28
C GLU A 42 -3.20 14.67 20.88
N PHE A 43 -1.90 14.52 20.60
CA PHE A 43 -1.31 14.73 19.28
C PHE A 43 -0.90 13.38 18.70
N GLY A 44 -1.68 12.88 17.73
CA GLY A 44 -1.25 11.76 16.91
C GLY A 44 -0.03 12.16 16.10
N ALA A 45 1.02 11.32 16.11
CA ALA A 45 2.11 11.48 15.16
C ALA A 45 1.53 11.57 13.74
N SER A 46 2.01 12.50 12.92
CA SER A 46 1.51 12.67 11.55
C SER A 46 1.87 11.43 10.73
N CYS A 47 0.87 10.59 10.42
CA CYS A 47 1.05 9.42 9.58
C CYS A 47 0.82 9.79 8.12
N SER A 48 1.85 9.65 7.28
CA SER A 48 1.79 9.95 5.86
C SER A 48 1.18 8.79 5.08
N THR A 49 0.62 9.12 3.92
CA THR A 49 -0.01 8.15 3.02
C THR A 49 0.86 7.99 1.79
N TYR A 50 1.12 6.75 1.43
CA TYR A 50 1.89 6.39 0.26
C TYR A 50 1.07 5.43 -0.60
N ALA A 51 1.16 5.55 -1.92
CA ALA A 51 0.69 4.53 -2.84
C ALA A 51 1.90 3.77 -3.36
N VAL A 52 1.80 2.44 -3.42
CA VAL A 52 2.72 1.60 -4.17
C VAL A 52 2.00 1.14 -5.42
N ILE A 53 2.45 1.63 -6.58
CA ILE A 53 1.80 1.45 -7.87
C ILE A 53 2.66 0.52 -8.72
N ASP A 54 2.05 -0.53 -9.24
CA ASP A 54 2.66 -1.52 -10.10
C ASP A 54 2.62 -1.06 -11.57
N ALA A 55 3.78 -0.78 -12.15
CA ALA A 55 3.86 -0.40 -13.55
C ALA A 55 3.42 -1.51 -14.51
N MET A 56 3.34 -2.78 -14.07
CA MET A 56 2.72 -3.83 -14.87
C MET A 56 1.26 -3.49 -15.25
N TYR A 57 0.53 -2.80 -14.39
CA TYR A 57 -0.86 -2.36 -14.62
C TYR A 57 -0.95 -0.92 -15.12
N LYS A 58 0.05 -0.08 -14.82
CA LYS A 58 0.16 1.30 -15.33
C LYS A 58 1.59 1.61 -15.82
N PRO A 59 1.99 1.16 -17.02
CA PRO A 59 3.39 1.20 -17.47
C PRO A 59 4.00 2.59 -17.57
N ASP A 60 3.17 3.59 -17.83
CA ASP A 60 3.52 5.00 -17.96
C ASP A 60 3.36 5.78 -16.65
N ILE A 61 3.30 5.11 -15.48
CA ILE A 61 3.06 5.78 -14.19
C ILE A 61 4.11 6.84 -13.88
N SER A 62 5.41 6.60 -14.14
CA SER A 62 6.47 7.57 -13.85
C SER A 62 6.26 8.91 -14.56
N ILE A 63 5.77 8.89 -15.79
CA ILE A 63 5.43 10.11 -16.55
C ILE A 63 4.35 10.93 -15.84
N PHE A 64 3.33 10.27 -15.27
CA PHE A 64 2.27 10.95 -14.54
C PHE A 64 2.78 11.47 -13.18
N LEU A 65 3.63 10.70 -12.50
CA LEU A 65 4.22 11.12 -11.23
C LEU A 65 5.07 12.39 -11.39
N ASP A 66 5.82 12.49 -12.49
CA ASP A 66 6.57 13.70 -12.85
C ASP A 66 5.66 14.85 -13.28
N ALA A 67 4.64 14.57 -14.10
CA ALA A 67 3.71 15.60 -14.57
C ALA A 67 2.91 16.26 -13.44
N TYR A 68 2.63 15.52 -12.37
CA TYR A 68 1.96 16.02 -11.17
C TYR A 68 2.90 16.59 -10.10
N ASP A 69 4.22 16.62 -10.34
CA ASP A 69 5.24 17.12 -9.41
C ASP A 69 5.18 16.43 -8.02
N THR A 70 5.10 15.09 -8.04
CA THR A 70 4.94 14.29 -6.82
C THR A 70 6.27 13.85 -6.20
N GLU A 71 6.28 13.58 -4.89
CA GLU A 71 7.43 12.95 -4.23
C GLU A 71 7.35 11.41 -4.42
N TRP A 72 8.22 10.85 -5.26
CA TRP A 72 8.19 9.41 -5.59
C TRP A 72 9.58 8.76 -5.71
N GLU A 73 9.65 7.44 -5.55
CA GLU A 73 10.83 6.61 -5.84
C GLU A 73 10.45 5.30 -6.54
N CYS A 74 11.30 4.81 -7.44
CA CYS A 74 11.20 3.44 -7.96
C CYS A 74 11.65 2.44 -6.88
N LEU A 75 10.92 1.35 -6.69
CA LEU A 75 11.27 0.31 -5.71
C LEU A 75 12.27 -0.71 -6.26
N TRP A 76 12.60 -0.69 -7.54
CA TRP A 76 13.77 -1.40 -8.07
C TRP A 76 14.98 -0.46 -8.14
N LYS A 77 16.19 -1.01 -8.31
CA LYS A 77 17.46 -0.26 -8.35
C LYS A 77 18.45 -0.92 -9.30
N GLY A 78 19.41 -0.13 -9.77
CA GLY A 78 20.51 -0.60 -10.61
C GLY A 78 20.02 -1.14 -11.96
N GLU A 79 20.70 -2.16 -12.48
CA GLU A 79 20.38 -2.74 -13.79
C GLU A 79 18.92 -3.21 -13.91
N SER A 80 18.30 -3.67 -12.82
CA SER A 80 16.88 -4.08 -12.83
C SER A 80 15.93 -2.91 -13.10
N GLN A 81 16.26 -1.71 -12.62
CA GLN A 81 15.47 -0.52 -12.94
C GLN A 81 15.66 -0.12 -14.41
N GLU A 82 16.90 -0.06 -14.88
CA GLU A 82 17.23 0.37 -16.25
C GLU A 82 16.56 -0.49 -17.33
N HIS A 83 16.47 -1.81 -17.09
CA HIS A 83 15.96 -2.75 -18.10
C HIS A 83 14.47 -3.05 -17.95
N PHE A 84 13.88 -2.84 -16.77
CA PHE A 84 12.52 -3.26 -16.47
C PHE A 84 11.68 -2.16 -15.78
N GLU A 85 12.01 -0.90 -16.03
CA GLU A 85 11.31 0.27 -15.48
C GLU A 85 9.78 0.21 -15.67
N LEU A 86 9.32 -0.29 -16.82
CA LEU A 86 7.91 -0.45 -17.17
C LEU A 86 7.18 -1.56 -16.39
N PHE A 87 7.91 -2.36 -15.61
CA PHE A 87 7.37 -3.44 -14.77
C PHE A 87 7.66 -3.21 -13.28
N ALA A 88 8.39 -2.14 -12.96
CA ALA A 88 8.79 -1.86 -11.60
C ALA A 88 7.63 -1.31 -10.76
N PRO A 89 7.59 -1.62 -9.46
CA PRO A 89 6.74 -0.91 -8.52
C PRO A 89 7.32 0.48 -8.20
N TYR A 90 6.44 1.47 -8.07
CA TYR A 90 6.78 2.85 -7.69
C TYR A 90 6.07 3.20 -6.40
N ILE A 91 6.78 3.83 -5.47
CA ILE A 91 6.17 4.39 -4.27
C ILE A 91 6.09 5.91 -4.40
N VAL A 92 4.91 6.46 -4.14
CA VAL A 92 4.64 7.91 -4.19
C VAL A 92 3.93 8.35 -2.92
N LYS A 93 4.29 9.51 -2.41
CA LYS A 93 3.55 10.16 -1.31
C LYS A 93 2.26 10.78 -1.84
N VAL A 94 1.14 10.43 -1.21
CA VAL A 94 -0.18 10.91 -1.58
C VAL A 94 -0.63 11.96 -0.58
N THR A 95 -0.79 13.20 -1.04
CA THR A 95 -1.29 14.31 -0.23
C THR A 95 -2.80 14.45 -0.45
N PRO A 96 -3.63 14.54 0.62
CA PRO A 96 -5.07 14.68 0.49
C PRO A 96 -5.47 15.94 -0.29
N ASP A 97 -6.63 15.88 -0.94
CA ASP A 97 -7.28 17.01 -1.64
C ASP A 97 -6.42 17.66 -2.74
N THR A 98 -5.48 16.89 -3.30
CA THR A 98 -4.67 17.29 -4.46
C THR A 98 -5.21 16.70 -5.75
N GLN A 99 -4.95 17.35 -6.88
CA GLN A 99 -5.34 16.84 -8.21
C GLN A 99 -4.80 15.43 -8.46
N PHE A 100 -3.57 15.16 -8.01
CA PHE A 100 -2.97 13.83 -8.08
C PHE A 100 -3.76 12.79 -7.27
N SER A 101 -4.10 13.10 -6.02
CA SER A 101 -4.85 12.17 -5.16
C SER A 101 -6.24 11.85 -5.69
N GLU A 102 -6.95 12.84 -6.22
CA GLU A 102 -8.26 12.63 -6.86
C GLU A 102 -8.11 11.76 -8.11
N TRP A 103 -7.17 12.12 -9.00
CA TRP A 103 -6.91 11.35 -10.21
C TRP A 103 -6.53 9.89 -9.91
N LEU A 104 -5.66 9.68 -8.93
CA LEU A 104 -5.19 8.35 -8.54
C LEU A 104 -6.35 7.47 -8.07
N LEU A 105 -7.25 8.03 -7.24
CA LEU A 105 -8.40 7.29 -6.72
C LEU A 105 -9.47 7.07 -7.79
N GLU A 106 -9.80 8.07 -8.60
CA GLU A 106 -10.79 7.96 -9.67
C GLU A 106 -10.33 7.02 -10.79
N SER A 107 -9.04 7.04 -11.11
CA SER A 107 -8.49 6.30 -12.24
C SER A 107 -7.94 4.93 -11.87
N GLY A 108 -7.37 4.78 -10.67
CA GLY A 108 -6.63 3.58 -10.28
C GLY A 108 -7.38 2.61 -9.38
N TRP A 109 -8.34 3.10 -8.57
CA TRP A 109 -9.16 2.22 -7.74
C TRP A 109 -10.06 1.34 -8.61
N GLY A 110 -10.20 0.06 -8.28
CA GLY A 110 -10.91 -0.93 -9.09
C GLY A 110 -10.04 -1.62 -10.15
N LYS A 111 -8.77 -1.25 -10.31
CA LYS A 111 -7.95 -1.62 -11.48
C LYS A 111 -6.67 -2.37 -11.15
N GLU A 112 -6.51 -2.80 -9.91
CA GLU A 112 -5.35 -3.54 -9.42
C GLU A 112 -4.02 -2.79 -9.59
N TRP A 113 -4.06 -1.45 -9.60
CA TRP A 113 -2.86 -0.63 -9.74
C TRP A 113 -1.87 -0.84 -8.59
N GLY A 114 -2.34 -1.27 -7.42
CA GLY A 114 -1.47 -1.64 -6.33
C GLY A 114 -2.14 -1.41 -4.98
N ILE A 115 -1.37 -0.88 -4.02
CA ILE A 115 -1.79 -0.76 -2.62
C ILE A 115 -1.49 0.63 -2.08
N TYR A 116 -2.05 0.94 -0.92
CA TYR A 116 -1.76 2.12 -0.15
C TYR A 116 -1.17 1.74 1.22
N LEU A 117 -0.28 2.57 1.72
CA LEU A 117 0.41 2.39 2.99
C LEU A 117 0.23 3.64 3.85
N ARG A 118 -0.08 3.44 5.13
CA ARG A 118 0.07 4.47 6.17
C ARG A 118 1.38 4.22 6.90
N SER A 119 2.23 5.24 7.01
CA SER A 119 3.54 5.10 7.68
C SER A 119 4.00 6.41 8.35
N TYR A 120 4.70 6.27 9.47
CA TYR A 120 5.42 7.38 10.12
C TYR A 120 6.82 7.60 9.54
N LEU A 121 7.29 6.71 8.67
CA LEU A 121 8.59 6.85 8.01
C LEU A 121 8.49 7.88 6.89
N PRO A 122 9.55 8.68 6.66
CA PRO A 122 9.66 9.49 5.45
C PRO A 122 9.85 8.57 4.22
N LEU A 123 9.45 9.06 3.03
CA LEU A 123 9.48 8.32 1.77
C LEU A 123 10.77 7.52 1.59
N SER A 124 11.94 8.17 1.71
CA SER A 124 13.24 7.52 1.47
C SER A 124 13.53 6.34 2.40
N LYS A 125 13.08 6.41 3.66
CA LYS A 125 13.24 5.32 4.63
C LYS A 125 12.26 4.18 4.33
N LEU A 126 11.02 4.51 3.98
CA LEU A 126 10.02 3.52 3.59
C LEU A 126 10.43 2.80 2.30
N THR A 127 10.91 3.52 1.28
CA THR A 127 11.42 2.92 0.04
C THR A 127 12.60 1.99 0.32
N HIS A 128 13.54 2.39 1.17
CA HIS A 128 14.66 1.55 1.55
C HIS A 128 14.21 0.28 2.28
N HIS A 129 13.22 0.39 3.17
CA HIS A 129 12.62 -0.75 3.87
C HIS A 129 11.96 -1.73 2.91
N LEU A 130 11.06 -1.24 2.07
CA LEU A 130 10.28 -2.03 1.13
C LEU A 130 11.16 -2.76 0.08
N ARG A 131 12.27 -2.14 -0.35
CA ARG A 131 13.25 -2.74 -1.29
C ARG A 131 13.81 -4.09 -0.80
N LYS A 132 13.84 -4.34 0.52
CA LYS A 132 14.29 -5.62 1.09
C LYS A 132 13.36 -6.78 0.73
N PHE A 133 12.09 -6.50 0.44
CA PHE A 133 11.04 -7.49 0.25
C PHE A 133 10.66 -7.69 -1.22
N ASN A 134 11.37 -7.11 -2.18
CA ASN A 134 11.07 -7.32 -3.60
C ASN A 134 11.23 -8.79 -4.03
N GLN A 135 12.05 -9.56 -3.32
CA GLN A 135 12.26 -10.97 -3.59
C GLN A 135 12.14 -11.78 -2.31
N ILE A 136 11.59 -12.98 -2.42
CA ILE A 136 11.59 -13.99 -1.36
C ILE A 136 12.22 -15.26 -1.90
N TYR A 137 12.82 -16.04 -1.00
CA TYR A 137 13.35 -17.34 -1.34
C TYR A 137 12.23 -18.39 -1.25
N ASN A 138 11.96 -19.07 -2.35
CA ASN A 138 11.05 -20.21 -2.36
C ASN A 138 11.84 -21.46 -2.00
N GLU A 139 11.62 -21.99 -0.80
CA GLU A 139 12.31 -23.19 -0.29
C GLU A 139 11.91 -24.48 -1.03
N ILE A 140 10.72 -24.54 -1.63
CA ILE A 140 10.23 -25.72 -2.36
C ILE A 140 10.93 -25.82 -3.72
N ASP A 141 11.03 -24.69 -4.43
CA ASP A 141 11.63 -24.62 -5.77
C ASP A 141 13.14 -24.30 -5.73
N GLU A 142 13.71 -24.09 -4.53
CA GLU A 142 15.10 -23.69 -4.29
C GLU A 142 15.56 -22.48 -5.12
N ARG A 143 14.70 -21.45 -5.23
CA ARG A 143 15.00 -20.26 -6.05
C ARG A 143 14.40 -18.98 -5.48
N TRP A 144 15.04 -17.86 -5.83
CA TRP A 144 14.48 -16.54 -5.60
C TRP A 144 13.32 -16.26 -6.56
N VAL A 145 12.23 -15.72 -6.02
CA VAL A 145 11.05 -15.30 -6.78
C VAL A 145 10.69 -13.86 -6.44
N MET A 146 10.08 -13.15 -7.38
CA MET A 146 9.58 -11.80 -7.15
C MET A 146 8.39 -11.85 -6.18
N PHE A 147 8.48 -11.10 -5.08
CA PHE A 147 7.39 -10.95 -4.13
C PHE A 147 6.65 -9.66 -4.40
N ARG A 148 5.55 -9.77 -5.16
CA ARG A 148 4.64 -8.66 -5.45
C ARG A 148 3.75 -8.37 -4.24
N TYR A 149 4.34 -7.94 -3.12
CA TYR A 149 3.63 -7.56 -1.90
C TYR A 149 2.65 -6.40 -2.14
N TYR A 150 2.89 -5.63 -3.20
CA TYR A 150 2.11 -4.49 -3.65
C TYR A 150 0.94 -4.86 -4.58
N ALA A 151 0.70 -6.15 -4.83
CA ALA A 151 -0.49 -6.58 -5.56
C ALA A 151 -1.68 -6.80 -4.59
N PRO A 152 -2.90 -6.33 -4.92
CA PRO A 152 -4.08 -6.55 -4.07
C PRO A 152 -4.33 -8.00 -3.68
N VAL A 153 -4.13 -8.92 -4.61
CA VAL A 153 -4.25 -10.36 -4.37
C VAL A 153 -3.28 -10.85 -3.29
N THR A 154 -2.07 -10.32 -3.22
CA THR A 154 -1.05 -10.70 -2.23
C THR A 154 -1.42 -10.16 -0.84
N VAL A 155 -2.00 -8.95 -0.76
CA VAL A 155 -2.58 -8.41 0.49
C VAL A 155 -3.73 -9.29 0.99
N LYS A 156 -4.56 -9.82 0.09
CA LYS A 156 -5.69 -10.69 0.45
C LYS A 156 -5.25 -12.09 0.89
N THR A 157 -4.25 -12.67 0.23
CA THR A 157 -3.97 -14.12 0.28
C THR A 157 -2.67 -14.51 0.98
N PHE A 158 -1.72 -13.59 1.16
CA PHE A 158 -0.40 -13.94 1.69
C PHE A 158 -0.03 -13.12 2.93
N ILE A 159 -0.04 -11.78 2.85
CA ILE A 159 0.44 -10.90 3.94
C ILE A 159 -0.23 -11.19 5.30
N PRO A 160 -1.57 -11.39 5.39
CA PRO A 160 -2.23 -11.68 6.67
C PRO A 160 -1.77 -12.98 7.32
N PHE A 161 -1.30 -13.92 6.51
CA PHE A 161 -0.95 -15.30 6.90
C PHE A 161 0.56 -15.52 7.07
N MET A 162 1.38 -14.49 6.87
CA MET A 162 2.81 -14.54 7.19
C MET A 162 3.02 -14.93 8.66
N SER A 163 4.18 -15.50 8.98
CA SER A 163 4.54 -15.80 10.37
C SER A 163 4.52 -14.51 11.22
N ALA A 164 4.45 -14.65 12.54
CA ALA A 164 4.44 -13.47 13.42
C ALA A 164 5.72 -12.63 13.29
N SER A 165 6.87 -13.27 13.10
CA SER A 165 8.15 -12.59 12.89
C SER A 165 8.18 -11.88 11.54
N ASP A 166 7.84 -12.56 10.45
CA ASP A 166 7.96 -11.97 9.11
C ASP A 166 6.95 -10.83 8.93
N PHE A 167 5.75 -10.98 9.50
CA PHE A 167 4.76 -9.92 9.50
C PHE A 167 5.27 -8.70 10.26
N ALA A 168 5.79 -8.89 11.48
CA ALA A 168 6.32 -7.79 12.29
C ALA A 168 7.51 -7.09 11.61
N GLU A 169 8.39 -7.86 10.95
CA GLU A 169 9.50 -7.32 10.17
C GLU A 169 9.01 -6.55 8.95
N PHE A 170 8.07 -7.10 8.18
CA PHE A 170 7.51 -6.46 7.00
C PHE A 170 6.77 -5.15 7.35
N THR A 171 5.98 -5.15 8.41
CA THR A 171 5.20 -3.97 8.84
C THR A 171 5.99 -2.99 9.71
N ASP A 172 7.31 -3.16 9.88
CA ASP A 172 8.10 -2.22 10.68
C ASP A 172 8.02 -0.80 10.11
N GLY A 173 7.52 0.13 10.92
CA GLY A 173 7.22 1.51 10.52
C GLY A 173 5.99 1.70 9.61
N ILE A 174 5.27 0.65 9.25
CA ILE A 174 4.00 0.69 8.49
C ILE A 174 2.84 0.49 9.48
N THR A 175 1.91 1.44 9.55
CA THR A 175 0.77 1.36 10.47
C THR A 175 -0.43 0.66 9.87
N GLN A 176 -0.64 0.80 8.55
CA GLN A 176 -1.73 0.14 7.85
C GLN A 176 -1.31 -0.18 6.42
N ILE A 177 -1.81 -1.31 5.92
CA ILE A 177 -1.80 -1.67 4.51
C ILE A 177 -3.24 -1.66 4.03
N ILE A 178 -3.53 -0.85 3.03
CA ILE A 178 -4.87 -0.64 2.49
C ILE A 178 -4.87 -1.09 1.03
N SER A 179 -5.82 -1.91 0.67
CA SER A 179 -5.96 -2.42 -0.69
C SER A 179 -7.43 -2.53 -1.07
N GLU A 180 -7.70 -2.59 -2.35
CA GLU A 180 -8.99 -3.02 -2.86
C GLU A 180 -9.15 -4.55 -2.86
N ASP A 181 -10.40 -5.00 -2.85
CA ASP A 181 -10.84 -6.34 -3.26
C ASP A 181 -11.82 -6.16 -4.44
N PRO A 182 -11.34 -6.10 -5.68
CA PRO A 182 -12.16 -5.72 -6.84
C PRO A 182 -13.26 -6.74 -7.12
N GLU A 183 -13.05 -8.01 -6.78
CA GLU A 183 -14.04 -9.09 -6.94
C GLU A 183 -15.28 -8.88 -6.07
N GLN A 184 -15.12 -8.31 -4.87
CA GLN A 184 -16.18 -8.20 -3.86
C GLN A 184 -16.58 -6.75 -3.59
N ARG A 185 -15.96 -5.77 -4.27
CA ARG A 185 -16.12 -4.33 -4.03
C ARG A 185 -15.91 -3.98 -2.55
N ARG A 186 -14.79 -4.46 -1.99
CA ARG A 186 -14.41 -4.22 -0.59
C ARG A 186 -13.11 -3.44 -0.50
N LEU A 187 -12.92 -2.81 0.64
CA LEU A 187 -11.67 -2.27 1.10
C LEU A 187 -11.06 -3.26 2.10
N LEU A 188 -9.82 -3.65 1.85
CA LEU A 188 -9.00 -4.52 2.68
C LEU A 188 -8.09 -3.65 3.54
N VAL A 189 -8.05 -3.90 4.84
CA VAL A 189 -7.11 -3.23 5.75
C VAL A 189 -6.43 -4.24 6.66
N ILE A 190 -5.11 -4.15 6.68
CA ILE A 190 -4.23 -4.86 7.62
C ILE A 190 -3.64 -3.82 8.56
#